data_AF-A0AAE2ZFY3-F1
#
_entry.id   AF-A0AAE2ZFY3-F1
#
_cell.length_a   1.000
_cell.length_b   1.000
_cell.length_c   1.000
_cell.angle_alpha   90.00
_cell.angle_beta   90.00
_cell.angle_gamma   90.00
#
_symmetry.space_group_name_H-M   'P 1'
#
loop_
_entity.id
_entity.type
_entity.pdbx_description
1 polymer ?
#
loop_
_entity_poly.entity_id
_entity_poly.type
_entity_poly.pdbx_seq_one_letter_code
_entity_poly.pdbx_strand_id
1 'polypeptide(L)' 'MTMFEVQLFAYGQHFHFIFIQAEDMEDAEEQVNILNSIDSDVSFQLTGNTK' A
#
# COMPACT_ATOMS: atom_id res chain seq x y z
N MET A 1 -1.84 14.58 -7.91
CA MET A 1 -2.34 13.26 -7.48
C MET A 1 -1.82 12.22 -8.46
N THR A 2 -1.11 11.24 -7.92
CA THR A 2 -0.41 10.18 -8.64
C THR A 2 -0.92 8.84 -8.14
N MET A 3 -0.98 7.81 -9.00
CA MET A 3 -1.38 6.47 -8.57
C MET A 3 -0.15 5.67 -8.17
N PHE A 4 -0.18 5.07 -6.99
CA PHE A 4 0.89 4.22 -6.46
C PHE A 4 0.41 2.77 -6.35
N GLU A 5 1.19 1.84 -6.88
CA GLU A 5 0.90 0.41 -6.78
C GLU A 5 1.36 -0.14 -5.42
N VAL A 6 0.43 -0.83 -4.75
CA VAL A 6 0.61 -1.41 -3.43
C VAL A 6 0.33 -2.91 -3.50
N GLN A 7 1.22 -3.71 -2.93
CA GLN A 7 1.00 -5.14 -2.70
C GLN A 7 0.23 -5.36 -1.41
N LEU A 8 -0.82 -6.18 -1.49
CA LEU A 8 -1.62 -6.66 -0.37
C LEU A 8 -1.17 -8.07 0.01
N PHE A 9 -0.82 -8.25 1.28
CA PHE A 9 -0.55 -9.53 1.89
C PHE A 9 -1.64 -9.85 2.92
N ALA A 10 -2.11 -11.09 2.94
CA ALA A 10 -3.02 -11.60 3.96
C ALA A 10 -2.45 -12.90 4.51
N TYR A 11 -2.40 -13.06 5.83
CA TYR A 11 -1.84 -14.24 6.49
C TYR A 11 -0.42 -14.58 6.02
N GLY A 12 0.39 -13.56 5.75
CA GLY A 12 1.77 -13.70 5.26
C GLY A 12 1.92 -14.15 3.81
N GLN A 13 0.83 -14.25 3.03
CA GLN A 13 0.87 -14.58 1.61
C GLN A 13 0.48 -13.38 0.75
N HIS A 14 1.20 -13.19 -0.36
CA HIS A 14 0.80 -12.20 -1.35
C HIS A 14 -0.56 -12.57 -1.95
N PHE A 15 -1.49 -11.63 -1.91
CA PHE A 15 -2.85 -11.84 -2.37
C PHE A 15 -3.15 -11.07 -3.66
N HIS A 16 -2.88 -9.75 -3.70
CA HIS A 16 -3.30 -8.88 -4.81
C HIS A 16 -2.50 -7.57 -4.90
N PHE A 17 -2.61 -6.89 -6.04
CA PHE A 17 -2.15 -5.52 -6.22
C PHE A 17 -3.33 -4.55 -6.19
N ILE A 18 -3.19 -3.45 -5.45
CA ILE A 18 -4.14 -2.34 -5.45
C ILE A 18 -3.42 -1.06 -5.84
N PHE A 19 -4.19 -0.03 -6.19
CA PHE A 19 -3.66 1.30 -6.45
C PHE A 19 -4.28 2.30 -5.46
N ILE A 20 -3.42 3.12 -4.86
CA ILE A 20 -3.84 4.24 -4.00
C ILE A 20 -3.53 5.56 -4.69
N GLN A 21 -4.33 6.59 -4.38
CA GLN A 21 -4.07 7.95 -4.80
C GLN A 21 -3.33 8.69 -3.69
N ALA A 22 -2.18 9.27 -4.01
CA ALA A 22 -1.42 10.10 -3.09
C ALA A 22 -0.87 11.34 -3.83
N GLU A 23 -0.51 12.36 -3.07
CA GLU A 23 0.11 13.58 -3.60
C GLU A 23 1.52 13.29 -4.10
N ASP A 24 2.31 12.59 -3.29
CA ASP A 24 3.68 12.17 -3.56
C ASP A 24 4.02 10.84 -2.87
N MET A 25 5.31 10.47 -2.87
CA MET A 25 5.79 9.23 -2.28
C MET A 25 5.69 9.23 -0.75
N GLU A 26 5.87 10.39 -0.11
CA GLU A 26 5.84 10.52 1.36
C GLU A 26 4.40 10.33 1.86
N ASP A 27 3.42 10.95 1.19
CA ASP A 27 1.99 10.74 1.45
C ASP A 27 1.59 9.27 1.18
N ALA A 28 2.09 8.66 0.11
CA ALA A 28 1.83 7.24 -0.17
C ALA A 28 2.36 6.32 0.94
N GLU A 29 3.56 6.61 1.48
CA GLU A 29 4.14 5.87 2.59
C GLU A 29 3.32 6.03 3.88
N GLU A 30 2.89 7.26 4.19
CA GLU A 30 2.04 7.54 5.35
C GLU A 30 0.71 6.77 5.26
N GLN A 31 0.04 6.81 4.11
CA GLN A 31 -1.22 6.09 3.89
C GLN A 31 -1.05 4.57 4.04
N VAL A 32 0.03 3.98 3.50
CA VAL A 32 0.31 2.55 3.66
C VAL A 32 0.59 2.19 5.12
N ASN A 33 1.29 3.04 5.86
CA ASN A 33 1.51 2.84 7.31
C ASN A 33 0.20 2.88 8.10
N ILE A 34 -0.71 3.79 7.75
CA ILE A 34 -2.06 3.83 8.34
C ILE A 34 -2.80 2.54 8.03
N LEU A 35 -2.80 2.06 6.79
CA LEU A 35 -3.47 0.81 6.41
C LEU A 35 -2.92 -0.40 7.20
N ASN A 36 -1.60 -0.47 7.37
CA ASN A 36 -0.92 -1.49 8.18
C ASN A 36 -1.26 -1.42 9.69
N SER A 37 -1.78 -0.30 10.18
CA SER A 37 -2.19 -0.17 11.58
C SER A 37 -3.60 -0.69 11.86
N ILE A 38 -4.41 -0.94 10.83
CA ILE A 38 -5.83 -1.29 10.97
C ILE A 38 -6.03 -2.75 11.35
N ASP A 39 -5.26 -3.65 10.75
CA ASP A 39 -5.40 -5.10 10.90
C ASP A 39 -4.01 -5.77 10.90
N SER A 40 -3.75 -6.64 11.88
CA SER A 40 -2.46 -7.32 12.01
C SER A 40 -2.28 -8.51 11.05
N ASP A 41 -3.38 -9.06 10.53
CA ASP A 41 -3.36 -10.20 9.61
C ASP A 41 -3.21 -9.77 8.15
N VAL A 42 -3.36 -8.47 7.89
CA VAL A 42 -3.24 -7.86 6.57
C VAL A 42 -2.08 -6.86 6.57
N SER A 43 -1.25 -6.90 5.54
CA SER A 43 -0.24 -5.87 5.34
C SER A 43 -0.17 -5.37 3.91
N PHE A 44 0.32 -4.15 3.77
CA PHE A 44 0.40 -3.37 2.55
C PHE A 44 1.84 -2.90 2.36
N GLN A 45 2.35 -3.01 1.14
CA GLN A 45 3.71 -2.59 0.79
C GLN A 45 3.72 -1.84 -0.54
N LEU A 46 4.34 -0.65 -0.58
CA LEU A 46 4.58 0.06 -1.82
C LEU A 46 5.56 -0.72 -2.70
N THR A 47 5.24 -0.82 -3.99
CA THR A 47 6.10 -1.49 -4.98
C THR A 47 7.16 -0.58 -5.60
N GLY A 48 6.99 0.73 -5.45
CA GLY A 48 7.76 1.76 -6.17
C GLY A 48 7.28 2.02 -7.60
N ASN A 49 6.29 1.29 -8.10
CA ASN A 49 5.66 1.56 -9.39
C ASN A 49 4.62 2.67 -9.25
N THR A 50 4.69 3.66 -10.14
CA THR A 50 3.71 4.74 -10.26
C THR A 50 3.02 4.69 -11.62
N LYS A 51 1.75 5.11 -11.65
CA LYS A 51 0.93 5.15 -12.87
C LYS A 51 0.24 6.49 -13.05
#